data_AF-A0A538UC34-F1
#
_entry.id   AF-A0A538UC34-F1
#
_cell.length_a   1.000
_cell.length_b   1.000
_cell.length_c   1.000
_cell.angle_alpha   90.00
_cell.angle_beta   90.00
_cell.angle_gamma   90.00
#
_symmetry.space_group_name_H-M   'P 1'
#
loop_
_entity.id
_entity.type
_entity.pdbx_description
1 polymer ?
#
loop_
_entity_poly.entity_id
_entity_poly.type
_entity_poly.pdbx_seq_one_letter_code
_entity_poly.pdbx_strand_id
1 'polypeptide(L)'
;MPLPSDDTTPPVTTTILAMGHLPSEPCCWRSRGVPAQELTRNDNRRARCLRRQERRRTASRARSARIRKLPDGGGNANVRAPGAARHPAGGRPNAGMEGDRPAADHIGMPIRSLPGPTRSGPNPERAGDPRSVAFRARARRALGVGLLALALAGCATPPAKPARLTFWSDRSDRAELGTFARHLVQLRRYDRLDSLADSLQRCDCRFDDGASRLAAYEFFGMRTVSDPRDPARWEEQLAHLREWAEARPQSVHAPVALAEALIGRGWAARGGGWARDVSDRGWRGFGEDLREARQILDHCAAVSKATPSWYEAMLDVMQALGTDRATYDSTYAEAVARFPAYDRFYIDRSWYLLPRWYGEPGEWERAAAECAPALPDSLRDELYARIVVFQSAYEKDLFRASPGLDWDRTRRGLETWQRHYPSSPEPTSALALFAYQTGRLDVARGAFRHLGNNVHVDVWPVTADYVQARQKLLGS
;
A
#
# COMPACT_ATOMS: atom_id res chain seq x y z
N MET A 1 -10.49 -58.73 -35.07
CA MET A 1 -10.77 -58.43 -33.65
C MET A 1 -9.57 -58.88 -32.82
N PRO A 2 -9.16 -58.14 -31.77
CA PRO A 2 -9.88 -57.03 -31.15
C PRO A 2 -9.17 -55.66 -31.23
N LEU A 3 -10.06 -54.67 -31.05
CA LEU A 3 -9.96 -53.22 -30.89
C LEU A 3 -9.77 -52.88 -29.37
N PRO A 4 -9.78 -51.60 -28.93
CA PRO A 4 -8.94 -51.04 -27.87
C PRO A 4 -9.64 -50.90 -26.52
N SER A 5 -8.91 -50.37 -25.54
CA SER A 5 -9.51 -49.64 -24.41
C SER A 5 -8.72 -48.36 -24.12
N ASP A 6 -9.39 -47.23 -24.37
CA ASP A 6 -9.20 -45.94 -23.73
C ASP A 6 -9.02 -46.09 -22.21
N ASP A 7 -8.16 -45.27 -21.60
CA ASP A 7 -8.71 -44.27 -20.70
C ASP A 7 -7.86 -43.00 -20.63
N THR A 8 -8.61 -41.93 -20.73
CA THR A 8 -8.27 -40.52 -20.83
C THR A 8 -7.85 -39.92 -19.49
N THR A 9 -6.81 -39.08 -19.48
CA THR A 9 -6.71 -38.01 -18.49
C THR A 9 -6.05 -36.78 -19.14
N PRO A 10 -6.73 -35.62 -19.20
CA PRO A 10 -6.29 -34.49 -20.00
C PRO A 10 -5.14 -33.73 -19.34
N PRO A 11 -4.28 -33.04 -20.12
CA PRO A 11 -3.35 -32.07 -19.57
C PRO A 11 -4.15 -30.93 -18.93
N VAL A 12 -3.66 -30.44 -17.79
CA VAL A 12 -4.20 -29.22 -17.16
C VAL A 12 -3.84 -28.05 -18.06
N THR A 13 -4.71 -27.78 -19.03
CA THR A 13 -4.78 -26.54 -19.77
C THR A 13 -5.00 -25.43 -18.75
N THR A 14 -3.92 -24.78 -18.35
CA THR A 14 -4.04 -23.44 -17.76
C THR A 14 -4.70 -22.62 -18.85
N THR A 15 -5.92 -22.18 -18.58
CA THR A 15 -6.70 -21.31 -19.44
C THR A 15 -5.86 -20.08 -19.75
N ILE A 16 -5.21 -20.12 -20.91
CA ILE A 16 -4.74 -18.96 -21.63
C ILE A 16 -6.01 -18.19 -21.98
N LEU A 17 -6.39 -17.26 -21.11
CA LEU A 17 -7.23 -16.17 -21.51
C LEU A 17 -6.37 -15.33 -22.44
N ALA A 18 -6.72 -15.40 -23.72
CA ALA A 18 -6.11 -14.66 -24.81
C ALA A 18 -5.98 -13.19 -24.43
N MET A 19 -4.76 -12.75 -24.09
CA MET A 19 -4.32 -11.38 -24.33
C MET A 19 -3.95 -11.29 -25.81
N GLY A 20 -4.96 -11.44 -26.67
CA GLY A 20 -4.88 -11.11 -28.09
C GLY A 20 -4.85 -9.59 -28.21
N HIS A 21 -3.76 -9.07 -28.78
CA HIS A 21 -3.44 -7.66 -28.98
C HIS A 21 -3.46 -6.77 -27.73
N LEU A 22 -2.25 -6.58 -27.19
CA LEU A 22 -1.87 -5.36 -26.46
C LEU A 22 -2.31 -4.14 -27.29
N PRO A 23 -3.04 -3.16 -26.72
CA PRO A 23 -3.20 -1.89 -27.38
C PRO A 23 -1.81 -1.29 -27.60
N SER A 24 -1.56 -0.80 -28.82
CA SER A 24 -0.30 -0.17 -29.24
C SER A 24 0.01 1.13 -28.50
N GLU A 25 -0.83 1.54 -27.54
CA GLU A 25 -0.71 2.78 -26.79
C GLU A 25 -0.77 2.52 -25.27
N PRO A 26 0.27 2.89 -24.50
CA PRO A 26 0.31 2.74 -23.04
C PRO A 26 -0.79 3.52 -22.29
N CYS A 27 -1.50 4.43 -22.97
CA CYS A 27 -2.55 5.29 -22.44
C CYS A 27 -3.93 4.61 -22.28
N CYS A 28 -4.17 3.42 -22.83
CA CYS A 28 -5.51 2.79 -22.81
C CYS A 28 -5.84 1.97 -21.54
N TRP A 29 -5.02 2.06 -20.50
CA TRP A 29 -5.21 1.31 -19.27
C TRP A 29 -6.23 2.02 -18.36
N ARG A 30 -7.52 1.65 -18.44
CA ARG A 30 -8.60 2.24 -17.62
C ARG A 30 -8.72 1.51 -16.28
N SER A 31 -8.87 2.27 -15.19
CA SER A 31 -9.30 1.70 -13.90
C SER A 31 -10.65 1.01 -14.05
N ARG A 32 -10.82 -0.14 -13.39
CA ARG A 32 -12.14 -0.76 -13.24
C ARG A 32 -12.43 -0.89 -11.75
N GLY A 33 -13.44 -0.17 -11.27
CA GLY A 33 -13.95 -0.35 -9.92
C GLY A 33 -14.33 -1.82 -9.68
N VAL A 34 -13.70 -2.47 -8.70
CA VAL A 34 -13.95 -3.88 -8.39
C VAL A 34 -15.13 -3.99 -7.41
N PRO A 35 -16.21 -4.73 -7.72
CA PRO A 35 -17.31 -4.93 -6.78
C PRO A 35 -16.84 -5.65 -5.51
N ALA A 36 -17.25 -5.17 -4.32
CA ALA A 36 -16.84 -5.71 -3.01
C ALA A 36 -17.07 -7.22 -2.80
N GLN A 37 -17.93 -7.85 -3.60
CA GLN A 37 -18.15 -9.30 -3.59
C GLN A 37 -16.99 -10.09 -4.22
N GLU A 38 -16.22 -9.51 -5.15
CA GLU A 38 -15.09 -10.19 -5.79
C GLU A 38 -13.84 -10.14 -4.93
N LEU A 39 -13.54 -9.00 -4.30
CA LEU A 39 -12.48 -8.86 -3.30
C LEU A 39 -12.67 -9.86 -2.14
N THR A 40 -13.86 -9.86 -1.53
CA THR A 40 -14.19 -10.80 -0.44
C THR A 40 -14.25 -12.27 -0.89
N ARG A 41 -14.63 -12.58 -2.15
CA ARG A 41 -14.63 -13.95 -2.68
C ARG A 41 -13.21 -14.46 -2.95
N ASN A 42 -12.34 -13.63 -3.51
CA ASN A 42 -10.94 -14.01 -3.75
C ASN A 42 -10.18 -14.19 -2.44
N ASP A 43 -10.37 -13.32 -1.46
CA ASP A 43 -9.78 -13.47 -0.14
C ASP A 43 -10.31 -14.70 0.61
N ASN A 44 -11.61 -14.99 0.50
CA ASN A 44 -12.20 -16.20 1.09
C ASN A 44 -11.78 -17.49 0.38
N ARG A 45 -11.45 -17.45 -0.92
CA ARG A 45 -10.88 -18.61 -1.65
C ARG A 45 -9.42 -18.80 -1.25
N ARG A 46 -8.63 -17.73 -1.17
CA ARG A 46 -7.22 -17.75 -0.76
C ARG A 46 -7.08 -18.23 0.69
N ALA A 47 -7.91 -17.73 1.61
CA ALA A 47 -7.97 -18.17 3.00
C ALA A 47 -8.41 -19.64 3.16
N ARG A 48 -9.35 -20.13 2.32
CA ARG A 48 -9.71 -21.56 2.30
C ARG A 48 -8.59 -22.43 1.79
N CYS A 49 -7.85 -21.98 0.78
CA CYS A 49 -6.71 -22.71 0.24
C CYS A 49 -5.56 -22.81 1.26
N LEU A 50 -5.25 -21.70 1.94
CA LEU A 50 -4.25 -21.64 3.02
C LEU A 50 -4.62 -22.53 4.21
N ARG A 51 -5.89 -22.49 4.67
CA ARG A 51 -6.37 -23.41 5.73
C ARG A 51 -6.27 -24.88 5.33
N ARG A 52 -6.44 -25.20 4.04
CA ARG A 52 -6.31 -26.58 3.52
C ARG A 52 -4.85 -27.02 3.45
N GLN A 53 -3.93 -26.11 3.10
CA GLN A 53 -2.49 -26.36 3.11
C GLN A 53 -1.94 -26.50 4.54
N GLU A 54 -2.39 -25.67 5.48
CA GLU A 54 -2.05 -25.79 6.90
C GLU A 54 -2.51 -27.14 7.46
N ARG A 55 -3.76 -27.54 7.25
CA ARG A 55 -4.25 -28.86 7.70
C ARG A 55 -3.42 -30.03 7.15
N ARG A 56 -2.94 -29.94 5.89
CA ARG A 56 -2.03 -30.94 5.31
C ARG A 56 -0.65 -30.92 5.97
N ARG A 57 -0.10 -29.74 6.31
CA ARG A 57 1.17 -29.60 7.04
C ARG A 57 1.07 -30.10 8.49
N THR A 58 -0.03 -29.84 9.19
CA THR A 58 -0.25 -30.34 10.56
C THR A 58 -0.43 -31.85 10.57
N ALA A 59 -1.15 -32.43 9.60
CA ALA A 59 -1.28 -33.87 9.45
C ALA A 59 0.05 -34.56 9.12
N SER A 60 0.89 -33.93 8.29
CA SER A 60 2.25 -34.40 7.99
C SER A 60 3.16 -34.36 9.23
N ARG A 61 3.14 -33.25 10.00
CA ARG A 61 3.90 -33.12 11.26
C ARG A 61 3.45 -34.10 12.34
N ALA A 62 2.14 -34.36 12.45
CA ALA A 62 1.60 -35.36 13.38
C ALA A 62 2.02 -36.79 13.00
N ARG A 63 2.14 -37.10 11.69
CA ARG A 63 2.72 -38.36 11.20
C ARG A 63 4.21 -38.49 11.55
N SER A 64 5.00 -37.43 11.34
CA SER A 64 6.43 -37.44 11.67
C SER A 64 6.71 -37.50 13.17
N ALA A 65 5.86 -36.92 14.01
CA ALA A 65 5.98 -37.00 15.48
C ALA A 65 5.61 -38.39 16.03
N ARG A 66 4.73 -39.14 15.35
CA ARG A 66 4.42 -40.54 15.71
C ARG A 66 5.55 -41.51 15.39
N ILE A 67 6.38 -41.20 14.39
CA ILE A 67 7.52 -42.04 13.97
C ILE A 67 8.73 -41.88 14.93
N ARG A 68 8.83 -40.77 15.69
CA ARG A 68 9.93 -40.50 16.63
C ARG A 68 9.75 -41.04 18.06
N LYS A 69 8.64 -41.72 18.39
CA LYS A 69 8.39 -42.30 19.72
C LYS A 69 8.48 -43.83 19.71
N LEU A 70 9.65 -44.36 19.37
CA LEU A 70 10.07 -45.72 19.71
C LEU A 70 11.37 -45.60 20.53
N PRO A 71 11.53 -46.33 21.66
CA PRO A 71 12.69 -46.17 22.51
C PRO A 71 13.84 -47.07 22.02
N ASP A 72 15.07 -46.55 22.03
CA ASP A 72 16.27 -47.37 22.20
C ASP A 72 17.30 -46.61 23.03
N GLY A 73 18.00 -47.36 23.87
CA GLY A 73 18.55 -46.91 25.15
C GLY A 73 19.95 -46.30 25.16
N GLY A 74 20.26 -45.74 26.34
CA GLY A 74 21.56 -45.87 27.00
C GLY A 74 22.60 -44.76 26.79
N GLY A 75 23.13 -44.23 27.90
CA GLY A 75 24.53 -43.79 27.97
C GLY A 75 24.79 -42.37 28.48
N ASN A 76 25.26 -42.27 29.73
CA ASN A 76 25.78 -41.10 30.44
C ASN A 76 26.94 -40.34 29.76
N ALA A 77 27.08 -39.03 30.02
CA ALA A 77 28.09 -38.48 30.95
C ALA A 77 28.21 -36.93 30.91
N ASN A 78 28.29 -36.33 32.09
CA ASN A 78 28.55 -34.93 32.45
C ASN A 78 29.94 -34.42 32.02
N VAL A 79 30.09 -33.10 31.76
CA VAL A 79 31.13 -32.21 32.36
C VAL A 79 30.64 -30.74 32.36
N ARG A 80 30.84 -30.05 33.50
CA ARG A 80 30.69 -28.58 33.74
C ARG A 80 32.04 -27.87 33.62
N ALA A 81 32.05 -26.59 33.22
CA ALA A 81 33.07 -25.61 33.67
C ALA A 81 32.57 -24.13 33.57
N PRO A 82 33.15 -23.17 34.34
CA PRO A 82 32.49 -21.93 34.78
C PRO A 82 33.22 -20.60 34.43
N GLY A 83 32.60 -19.45 34.79
CA GLY A 83 33.29 -18.36 35.49
C GLY A 83 33.77 -17.13 34.71
N ALA A 84 33.43 -15.94 35.21
CA ALA A 84 33.67 -14.59 34.68
C ALA A 84 34.93 -13.89 35.22
N ALA A 85 35.36 -12.77 34.61
CA ALA A 85 36.16 -11.70 35.26
C ALA A 85 36.08 -10.35 34.50
N ARG A 86 36.24 -9.24 35.24
CA ARG A 86 36.10 -7.81 34.85
C ARG A 86 37.42 -7.02 35.03
N HIS A 87 37.66 -6.04 34.12
CA HIS A 87 38.30 -4.68 34.23
C HIS A 87 39.79 -4.52 34.67
N PRO A 88 40.50 -3.35 34.47
CA PRO A 88 40.10 -1.98 34.02
C PRO A 88 41.04 -1.18 33.04
N ALA A 89 40.47 -0.06 32.53
CA ALA A 89 40.93 1.30 32.16
C ALA A 89 42.36 1.70 31.64
N GLY A 90 42.37 2.54 30.57
CA GLY A 90 43.34 3.65 30.37
C GLY A 90 43.60 4.12 28.92
N GLY A 91 43.17 5.36 28.55
CA GLY A 91 43.80 6.22 27.51
C GLY A 91 43.15 6.32 26.11
N ARG A 92 42.53 7.48 25.78
CA ARG A 92 41.92 7.84 24.47
C ARG A 92 42.96 8.29 23.42
N PRO A 93 42.69 8.06 22.12
CA PRO A 93 42.47 9.20 21.21
C PRO A 93 41.29 9.03 20.22
N ASN A 94 40.62 10.16 19.93
CA ASN A 94 39.62 10.49 18.88
C ASN A 94 38.83 9.38 18.15
N ALA A 95 37.53 9.29 18.47
CA ALA A 95 36.53 8.48 17.78
C ALA A 95 35.75 9.32 16.75
N GLY A 96 35.89 8.97 15.47
CA GLY A 96 34.89 9.23 14.44
C GLY A 96 33.94 8.03 14.37
N MET A 97 32.64 8.29 14.52
CA MET A 97 31.51 7.36 14.37
C MET A 97 31.73 5.94 14.95
N GLU A 98 31.72 5.85 16.27
CA GLU A 98 31.22 4.65 16.94
C GLU A 98 30.33 5.10 18.10
N GLY A 99 29.02 4.95 17.90
CA GLY A 99 28.00 5.23 18.90
C GLY A 99 27.53 6.68 18.94
N ASP A 100 26.57 7.01 18.09
CA ASP A 100 25.46 7.86 18.52
C ASP A 100 24.18 7.35 17.85
N ARG A 101 23.35 6.68 18.66
CA ARG A 101 21.93 6.56 18.35
C ARG A 101 21.41 8.01 18.31
N PRO A 102 20.73 8.46 17.24
CA PRO A 102 19.98 9.71 17.35
C PRO A 102 19.03 9.55 18.54
N ALA A 103 18.88 10.60 19.36
CA ALA A 103 17.95 10.63 20.49
C ALA A 103 16.52 10.39 19.95
N ALA A 104 16.12 9.13 19.88
CA ALA A 104 14.99 8.66 19.08
C ALA A 104 13.89 8.08 19.99
N ASP A 105 13.31 8.93 20.83
CA ASP A 105 12.09 8.56 21.57
C ASP A 105 10.81 8.66 20.72
N HIS A 106 10.90 9.22 19.50
CA HIS A 106 9.73 9.51 18.65
C HIS A 106 9.80 9.06 17.19
N ILE A 107 10.85 8.34 16.77
CA ILE A 107 10.97 7.91 15.36
C ILE A 107 10.17 6.62 15.13
N GLY A 108 8.96 6.72 14.55
CA GLY A 108 8.33 5.65 13.76
C GLY A 108 6.90 5.23 14.11
N MET A 109 5.90 5.61 13.31
CA MET A 109 4.64 4.84 13.25
C MET A 109 4.72 3.78 12.13
N PRO A 110 3.87 2.75 12.16
CA PRO A 110 3.79 1.78 11.08
C PRO A 110 3.55 2.53 9.77
N ILE A 111 4.50 2.40 8.82
CA ILE A 111 4.09 2.30 7.43
C ILE A 111 2.97 1.25 7.47
N ARG A 112 1.79 1.58 6.97
CA ARG A 112 0.75 0.57 6.72
C ARG A 112 1.32 -0.42 5.71
N SER A 113 2.12 -1.35 6.19
CA SER A 113 2.32 -2.64 5.58
C SER A 113 0.94 -3.23 5.40
N LEU A 114 0.68 -3.69 4.18
CA LEU A 114 -0.54 -4.39 3.77
C LEU A 114 -1.11 -5.21 4.94
N PRO A 115 -2.35 -4.95 5.38
CA PRO A 115 -2.97 -5.82 6.37
C PRO A 115 -3.17 -7.19 5.73
N GLY A 116 -2.30 -8.14 6.08
CA GLY A 116 -2.65 -9.55 6.05
C GLY A 116 -3.82 -9.79 7.01
N PRO A 117 -4.64 -10.84 6.79
CA PRO A 117 -5.85 -11.07 7.57
C PRO A 117 -5.50 -11.22 9.06
N THR A 118 -5.95 -10.27 9.87
CA THR A 118 -5.81 -10.31 11.33
C THR A 118 -6.58 -11.50 11.89
N ARG A 119 -5.90 -12.35 12.67
CA ARG A 119 -6.53 -13.35 13.54
C ARG A 119 -7.37 -12.65 14.59
N SER A 120 -8.69 -12.76 14.50
CA SER A 120 -9.58 -12.56 15.64
C SER A 120 -9.38 -13.73 16.63
N GLY A 121 -8.94 -13.42 17.84
CA GLY A 121 -8.99 -14.34 18.99
C GLY A 121 -10.43 -14.68 19.38
N PRO A 122 -10.64 -15.72 20.21
CA PRO A 122 -11.95 -16.32 20.42
C PRO A 122 -12.81 -15.46 21.35
N ASN A 123 -14.06 -15.22 20.96
CA ASN A 123 -15.09 -14.65 21.84
C ASN A 123 -15.68 -15.77 22.71
N PRO A 124 -15.97 -15.54 24.01
CA PRO A 124 -16.39 -16.60 24.91
C PRO A 124 -17.84 -17.05 24.64
N GLU A 125 -18.02 -18.35 24.82
CA GLU A 125 -19.25 -19.12 24.65
C GLU A 125 -20.37 -18.65 25.59
N ARG A 126 -21.57 -18.46 25.03
CA ARG A 126 -22.82 -18.46 25.81
C ARG A 126 -23.20 -19.91 26.10
N ALA A 127 -23.38 -20.21 27.39
CA ALA A 127 -23.91 -21.46 27.92
C ALA A 127 -25.34 -21.76 27.40
N GLY A 128 -25.63 -23.06 27.18
CA GLY A 128 -26.94 -23.62 26.83
C GLY A 128 -27.96 -23.54 27.99
N ASP A 129 -29.16 -24.10 27.96
CA ASP A 129 -29.94 -25.03 27.13
C ASP A 129 -31.40 -24.97 27.71
N PRO A 130 -32.32 -25.94 27.57
CA PRO A 130 -33.13 -26.43 26.45
C PRO A 130 -34.64 -26.12 26.59
N ARG A 131 -35.42 -26.36 25.53
CA ARG A 131 -36.70 -27.11 25.54
C ARG A 131 -37.24 -27.26 24.10
N SER A 132 -36.99 -28.42 23.50
CA SER A 132 -37.98 -29.51 23.22
C SER A 132 -38.97 -29.17 22.09
N VAL A 133 -38.75 -29.63 20.85
CA VAL A 133 -38.98 -30.99 20.28
C VAL A 133 -40.40 -31.16 19.67
N ALA A 134 -40.38 -31.34 18.35
CA ALA A 134 -41.23 -32.16 17.46
C ALA A 134 -42.77 -31.98 17.45
N PHE A 135 -43.35 -31.78 16.25
CA PHE A 135 -43.85 -32.89 15.42
C PHE A 135 -44.24 -32.43 14.00
N ARG A 136 -44.03 -33.30 13.00
CA ARG A 136 -44.43 -33.14 11.59
C ARG A 136 -45.84 -33.70 11.38
N ALA A 137 -46.62 -33.19 10.42
CA ALA A 137 -47.16 -33.97 9.28
C ALA A 137 -48.22 -33.24 8.42
N ARG A 138 -47.96 -33.24 7.11
CA ARG A 138 -48.83 -33.50 5.95
C ARG A 138 -50.23 -32.85 5.79
N ALA A 139 -50.27 -31.90 4.84
CA ALA A 139 -51.05 -31.87 3.59
C ALA A 139 -52.36 -32.68 3.45
N ARG A 140 -53.47 -32.01 3.08
CA ARG A 140 -54.06 -31.95 1.71
C ARG A 140 -55.48 -31.33 1.70
N ARG A 141 -55.73 -30.47 0.69
CA ARG A 141 -56.98 -30.23 -0.10
C ARG A 141 -58.24 -29.81 0.70
N ALA A 142 -58.98 -28.76 0.33
CA ALA A 142 -59.77 -28.67 -0.91
C ALA A 142 -60.32 -27.23 -1.12
N LEU A 143 -60.65 -26.92 -2.39
CA LEU A 143 -61.20 -25.66 -2.90
C LEU A 143 -62.58 -25.29 -2.33
N GLY A 144 -62.89 -23.99 -2.32
CA GLY A 144 -64.27 -23.52 -2.22
C GLY A 144 -64.46 -22.00 -2.13
N VAL A 145 -64.44 -21.34 -3.30
CA VAL A 145 -65.29 -20.20 -3.70
C VAL A 145 -65.28 -18.90 -2.87
N GLY A 146 -64.84 -17.82 -3.55
CA GLY A 146 -65.59 -16.56 -3.62
C GLY A 146 -65.29 -15.48 -2.58
N LEU A 147 -64.57 -14.44 -3.01
CA LEU A 147 -65.07 -13.05 -2.97
C LEU A 147 -63.99 -12.09 -3.49
N LEU A 148 -64.24 -11.57 -4.68
CA LEU A 148 -63.62 -10.37 -5.22
C LEU A 148 -64.30 -9.18 -4.54
N ALA A 149 -63.65 -8.56 -3.56
CA ALA A 149 -64.03 -7.25 -3.03
C ALA A 149 -62.78 -6.45 -2.68
N LEU A 150 -62.77 -5.21 -3.18
CA LEU A 150 -61.66 -4.26 -3.22
C LEU A 150 -60.85 -4.17 -1.92
N ALA A 151 -59.56 -4.49 -2.03
CA ALA A 151 -58.53 -3.87 -1.18
C ALA A 151 -57.69 -2.96 -2.08
N LEU A 152 -58.00 -1.66 -2.06
CA LEU A 152 -57.03 -0.60 -2.36
C LEU A 152 -55.98 -0.60 -1.24
N ALA A 153 -55.23 -1.69 -1.12
CA ALA A 153 -53.98 -1.69 -0.39
C ALA A 153 -53.01 -0.92 -1.27
N GLY A 154 -52.73 0.33 -0.89
CA GLY A 154 -51.69 1.14 -1.53
C GLY A 154 -50.46 0.26 -1.72
N CYS A 155 -49.97 0.20 -2.95
CA CYS A 155 -48.66 -0.37 -3.24
C CYS A 155 -47.64 0.46 -2.48
N ALA A 156 -47.41 0.13 -1.21
CA ALA A 156 -46.19 0.47 -0.53
C ALA A 156 -45.11 -0.23 -1.35
N THR A 157 -44.49 0.53 -2.25
CA THR A 157 -43.23 0.14 -2.88
C THR A 157 -42.35 -0.40 -1.75
N PRO A 158 -41.88 -1.65 -1.83
CA PRO A 158 -40.97 -2.16 -0.82
C PRO A 158 -39.84 -1.13 -0.68
N PRO A 159 -39.42 -0.77 0.55
CA PRO A 159 -38.37 0.22 0.73
C PRO A 159 -37.23 -0.16 -0.20
N ALA A 160 -36.83 0.79 -1.06
CA ALA A 160 -35.77 0.55 -2.03
C ALA A 160 -34.61 -0.12 -1.29
N LYS A 161 -34.16 -1.28 -1.77
CA LYS A 161 -32.99 -1.95 -1.16
C LYS A 161 -31.91 -0.88 -0.99
N PRO A 162 -31.34 -0.72 0.21
CA PRO A 162 -30.37 0.33 0.45
C PRO A 162 -29.30 0.23 -0.63
N ALA A 163 -29.10 1.33 -1.35
CA ALA A 163 -28.21 1.35 -2.49
C ALA A 163 -26.83 0.91 -2.01
N ARG A 164 -26.27 -0.11 -2.67
CA ARG A 164 -25.02 -0.72 -2.23
C ARG A 164 -23.89 0.26 -2.50
N LEU A 165 -23.10 0.57 -1.47
CA LEU A 165 -21.90 1.39 -1.62
C LEU A 165 -20.87 0.67 -2.51
N THR A 166 -20.22 1.45 -3.37
CA THR A 166 -19.09 1.07 -4.21
C THR A 166 -17.82 1.63 -3.58
N PHE A 167 -16.89 0.72 -3.25
CA PHE A 167 -15.62 1.07 -2.62
C PHE A 167 -14.54 1.16 -3.68
N TRP A 168 -13.92 2.33 -3.76
CA TRP A 168 -12.82 2.63 -4.66
C TRP A 168 -11.51 2.66 -3.88
N SER A 169 -10.48 2.03 -4.44
CA SER A 169 -9.12 2.13 -3.95
C SER A 169 -8.20 2.09 -5.15
N ASP A 170 -7.40 3.14 -5.27
CA ASP A 170 -6.41 3.25 -6.32
C ASP A 170 -5.22 2.30 -6.09
N ARG A 171 -5.15 1.61 -4.95
CA ARG A 171 -4.08 0.62 -4.68
C ARG A 171 -4.10 -0.53 -5.68
N SER A 172 -5.28 -0.94 -6.16
CA SER A 172 -5.40 -2.07 -7.08
C SER A 172 -4.73 -1.77 -8.42
N ASP A 173 -5.06 -0.63 -9.03
CA ASP A 173 -4.54 -0.25 -10.34
C ASP A 173 -3.03 -0.02 -10.30
N ARG A 174 -2.53 0.63 -9.24
CA ARG A 174 -1.09 0.82 -9.03
C ARG A 174 -0.37 -0.51 -8.81
N ALA A 175 -0.94 -1.43 -8.03
CA ALA A 175 -0.37 -2.74 -7.80
C ALA A 175 -0.36 -3.63 -9.05
N GLU A 176 -1.34 -3.47 -9.95
CA GLU A 176 -1.40 -4.20 -11.21
C GLU A 176 -0.32 -3.71 -12.19
N LEU A 177 -0.13 -2.39 -12.34
CA LEU A 177 1.01 -1.84 -13.09
C LEU A 177 2.35 -2.35 -12.53
N GLY A 178 2.51 -2.31 -11.20
CA GLY A 178 3.72 -2.83 -10.55
C GLY A 178 3.92 -4.34 -10.76
N THR A 179 2.85 -5.13 -10.74
CA THR A 179 2.91 -6.56 -11.02
C THR A 179 3.31 -6.84 -12.46
N PHE A 180 2.78 -6.05 -13.40
CA PHE A 180 3.18 -6.11 -14.80
C PHE A 180 4.67 -5.79 -14.97
N ALA A 181 5.16 -4.72 -14.35
CA ALA A 181 6.57 -4.35 -14.38
C ALA A 181 7.48 -5.46 -13.81
N ARG A 182 7.15 -6.02 -12.64
CA ARG A 182 7.88 -7.17 -12.08
C ARG A 182 7.88 -8.39 -13.00
N HIS A 183 6.79 -8.65 -13.70
CA HIS A 183 6.74 -9.75 -14.64
C HIS A 183 7.72 -9.55 -15.81
N LEU A 184 7.85 -8.31 -16.30
CA LEU A 184 8.87 -7.97 -17.31
C LEU A 184 10.30 -8.14 -16.78
N VAL A 185 10.56 -7.78 -15.51
CA VAL A 185 11.84 -8.02 -14.83
C VAL A 185 12.15 -9.52 -14.81
N GLN A 186 11.22 -10.35 -14.35
CA GLN A 186 11.38 -11.81 -14.29
C GLN A 186 11.58 -12.46 -15.67
N LEU A 187 10.90 -11.95 -16.70
CA LEU A 187 11.05 -12.41 -18.08
C LEU A 187 12.27 -11.82 -18.80
N ARG A 188 13.11 -11.03 -18.10
CA ARG A 188 14.29 -10.35 -18.65
C ARG A 188 13.97 -9.52 -19.90
N ARG A 189 12.79 -8.89 -19.91
CA ARG A 189 12.33 -8.02 -21.01
C ARG A 189 12.80 -6.59 -20.78
N TYR A 190 14.11 -6.41 -20.66
CA TYR A 190 14.75 -5.14 -20.30
C TYR A 190 14.46 -4.00 -21.27
N ASP A 191 14.46 -4.26 -22.59
CA ASP A 191 14.05 -3.24 -23.59
C ASP A 191 12.61 -2.75 -23.37
N ARG A 192 11.72 -3.64 -22.91
CA ARG A 192 10.32 -3.30 -22.65
C ARG A 192 10.15 -2.51 -21.36
N LEU A 193 10.99 -2.78 -20.34
CA LEU A 193 11.03 -1.99 -19.12
C LEU A 193 11.50 -0.56 -19.41
N ASP A 194 12.63 -0.42 -20.13
CA ASP A 194 13.12 0.89 -20.60
C ASP A 194 12.04 1.63 -21.39
N SER A 195 11.49 0.97 -22.43
CA SER A 195 10.48 1.58 -23.29
C SER A 195 9.21 1.98 -22.55
N LEU A 196 8.80 1.20 -21.54
CA LEU A 196 7.64 1.51 -20.71
C LEU A 196 7.92 2.73 -19.84
N ALA A 197 9.01 2.73 -19.07
CA ALA A 197 9.39 3.85 -18.19
C ALA A 197 9.58 5.15 -18.99
N ASP A 198 10.28 5.08 -20.12
CA ASP A 198 10.43 6.19 -21.06
C ASP A 198 9.08 6.71 -21.56
N SER A 199 8.16 5.80 -21.90
CA SER A 199 6.84 6.21 -22.37
C SER A 199 6.07 6.90 -21.26
N LEU A 200 6.01 6.30 -20.06
CA LEU A 200 5.33 6.87 -18.89
C LEU A 200 5.86 8.27 -18.54
N GLN A 201 7.17 8.48 -18.64
CA GLN A 201 7.80 9.79 -18.45
C GLN A 201 7.42 10.76 -19.58
N ARG A 202 7.57 10.37 -20.85
CA ARG A 202 7.31 11.24 -22.01
C ARG A 202 5.86 11.73 -22.09
N CYS A 203 4.89 10.88 -21.78
CA CYS A 203 3.47 11.25 -21.79
C CYS A 203 3.01 11.95 -20.50
N ASP A 204 3.86 12.05 -19.47
CA ASP A 204 3.45 12.35 -18.09
C ASP A 204 2.19 11.55 -17.70
N CYS A 205 2.20 10.25 -17.97
CA CYS A 205 0.99 9.45 -17.88
C CYS A 205 0.48 9.40 -16.43
N ARG A 206 -0.78 9.79 -16.23
CA ARG A 206 -1.45 9.80 -14.92
C ARG A 206 -2.55 8.73 -14.82
N PHE A 207 -2.85 8.32 -13.59
CA PHE A 207 -4.06 7.55 -13.27
C PHE A 207 -5.29 8.46 -13.23
N ASP A 208 -6.47 7.88 -13.04
CA ASP A 208 -7.75 8.59 -13.03
C ASP A 208 -7.92 9.58 -11.85
N ASP A 209 -7.03 9.51 -10.86
CA ASP A 209 -6.87 10.43 -9.72
C ASP A 209 -5.74 11.46 -9.93
N GLY A 210 -5.01 11.39 -11.05
CA GLY A 210 -3.87 12.26 -11.33
C GLY A 210 -2.53 11.81 -10.77
N ALA A 211 -2.47 10.69 -10.05
CA ALA A 211 -1.18 10.17 -9.58
C ALA A 211 -0.28 9.75 -10.76
N SER A 212 1.03 10.01 -10.62
CA SER A 212 2.04 9.61 -11.60
C SER A 212 2.08 8.08 -11.79
N ARG A 213 1.91 7.61 -13.03
CA ARG A 213 2.10 6.19 -13.38
C ARG A 213 3.57 5.79 -13.36
N LEU A 214 4.49 6.73 -13.62
CA LEU A 214 5.93 6.50 -13.47
C LEU A 214 6.28 6.23 -12.00
N ALA A 215 5.80 7.06 -11.07
CA ALA A 215 6.01 6.85 -9.64
C ALA A 215 5.47 5.49 -9.18
N ALA A 216 4.29 5.11 -9.66
CA ALA A 216 3.71 3.80 -9.35
C ALA A 216 4.48 2.64 -9.98
N TYR A 217 5.01 2.82 -11.20
CA TYR A 217 5.87 1.84 -11.86
C TYR A 217 7.14 1.59 -11.03
N GLU A 218 7.80 2.64 -10.54
CA GLU A 218 9.00 2.49 -9.70
C GLU A 218 8.66 1.88 -8.33
N PHE A 219 7.69 2.44 -7.62
CA PHE A 219 7.35 1.99 -6.27
C PHE A 219 6.74 0.58 -6.27
N PHE A 220 5.68 0.37 -7.05
CA PHE A 220 4.97 -0.92 -7.07
C PHE A 220 5.65 -1.94 -7.97
N GLY A 221 6.56 -1.56 -8.87
CA GLY A 221 7.28 -2.48 -9.74
C GLY A 221 8.68 -2.84 -9.26
N MET A 222 9.42 -1.89 -8.70
CA MET A 222 10.85 -2.06 -8.37
C MET A 222 11.08 -2.13 -6.87
N ARG A 223 10.52 -1.19 -6.10
CA ARG A 223 10.69 -1.11 -4.63
C ARG A 223 9.99 -2.23 -3.86
N THR A 224 9.05 -2.95 -4.46
CA THR A 224 8.24 -3.96 -3.77
C THR A 224 8.35 -5.34 -4.40
N VAL A 225 8.30 -6.37 -3.56
CA VAL A 225 8.25 -7.79 -3.97
C VAL A 225 6.94 -8.45 -3.53
N SER A 226 6.70 -9.67 -4.02
CA SER A 226 5.45 -10.40 -3.77
C SER A 226 5.23 -10.82 -2.31
N ASP A 227 6.30 -11.14 -1.57
CA ASP A 227 6.29 -11.27 -0.11
C ASP A 227 7.54 -10.60 0.47
N PRO A 228 7.43 -9.40 1.06
CA PRO A 228 8.58 -8.67 1.58
C PRO A 228 9.22 -9.34 2.81
N ARG A 229 8.59 -10.35 3.40
CA ARG A 229 9.13 -11.12 4.53
C ARG A 229 9.96 -12.32 4.08
N ASP A 230 9.93 -12.64 2.79
CA ASP A 230 10.67 -13.75 2.19
C ASP A 230 11.97 -13.21 1.58
N PRO A 231 13.15 -13.47 2.19
CA PRO A 231 14.43 -12.98 1.66
C PRO A 231 14.70 -13.43 0.22
N ALA A 232 14.23 -14.62 -0.17
CA ALA A 232 14.43 -15.14 -1.51
C ALA A 232 13.78 -14.26 -2.58
N ARG A 233 12.68 -13.57 -2.26
CA ARG A 233 12.01 -12.65 -3.19
C ARG A 233 12.82 -11.39 -3.44
N TRP A 234 13.50 -10.90 -2.42
CA TRP A 234 14.41 -9.77 -2.57
C TRP A 234 15.67 -10.15 -3.34
N GLU A 235 16.25 -11.32 -3.05
CA GLU A 235 17.42 -11.84 -3.77
C GLU A 235 17.12 -12.05 -5.25
N GLU A 236 15.99 -12.67 -5.58
CA GLU A 236 15.50 -12.87 -6.97
C GLU A 236 15.33 -11.53 -7.70
N GLN A 237 14.62 -10.57 -7.09
CA GLN A 237 14.38 -9.25 -7.68
C GLN A 237 15.70 -8.50 -7.93
N LEU A 238 16.59 -8.44 -6.93
CA LEU A 238 17.87 -7.74 -7.04
C LEU A 238 18.79 -8.38 -8.07
N ALA A 239 18.81 -9.71 -8.20
CA ALA A 239 19.58 -10.40 -9.22
C ALA A 239 19.14 -9.97 -10.63
N HIS A 240 17.84 -9.93 -10.90
CA HIS A 240 17.32 -9.51 -12.20
C HIS A 240 17.53 -8.03 -12.50
N LEU A 241 17.47 -7.16 -11.50
CA LEU A 241 17.70 -5.72 -11.66
C LEU A 241 19.19 -5.39 -11.85
N ARG A 242 20.10 -6.13 -11.21
CA ARG A 242 21.54 -6.04 -11.51
C ARG A 242 21.83 -6.49 -12.93
N GLU A 243 21.26 -7.62 -13.35
CA GLU A 243 21.37 -8.10 -14.74
C GLU A 243 20.83 -7.06 -15.74
N TRP A 244 19.71 -6.39 -15.42
CA TRP A 244 19.21 -5.29 -16.26
C TRP A 244 20.22 -4.16 -16.39
N ALA A 245 20.74 -3.65 -15.27
CA ALA A 245 21.69 -2.54 -15.26
C ALA A 245 22.99 -2.90 -16.00
N GLU A 246 23.46 -4.13 -15.88
CA GLU A 246 24.65 -4.65 -16.60
C GLU A 246 24.38 -4.81 -18.10
N ALA A 247 23.23 -5.36 -18.49
CA ALA A 247 22.86 -5.56 -19.88
C ALA A 247 22.55 -4.24 -20.61
N ARG A 248 22.21 -3.18 -19.86
CA ARG A 248 21.76 -1.89 -20.37
C ARG A 248 22.49 -0.74 -19.67
N PRO A 249 23.81 -0.59 -19.84
CA PRO A 249 24.60 0.42 -19.13
C PRO A 249 24.23 1.87 -19.49
N GLN A 250 23.53 2.08 -20.61
CA GLN A 250 23.00 3.38 -21.03
C GLN A 250 21.54 3.62 -20.60
N SER A 251 20.90 2.66 -19.93
CA SER A 251 19.54 2.84 -19.43
C SER A 251 19.53 3.91 -18.35
N VAL A 252 18.61 4.87 -18.52
CA VAL A 252 18.33 5.91 -17.55
C VAL A 252 17.59 5.35 -16.31
N HIS A 253 16.85 4.25 -16.49
CA HIS A 253 15.91 3.70 -15.50
C HIS A 253 16.48 2.51 -14.74
N ALA A 254 17.26 1.64 -15.38
CA ALA A 254 17.78 0.42 -14.76
C ALA A 254 18.56 0.65 -13.44
N PRO A 255 19.52 1.60 -13.36
CA PRO A 255 20.22 1.86 -12.09
C PRO A 255 19.29 2.44 -11.03
N VAL A 256 18.30 3.26 -11.42
CA VAL A 256 17.31 3.80 -10.47
C VAL A 256 16.42 2.67 -9.94
N ALA A 257 15.95 1.77 -10.80
CA ALA A 257 15.16 0.61 -10.40
C ALA A 257 15.92 -0.32 -9.44
N LEU A 258 17.22 -0.51 -9.65
CA LEU A 258 18.06 -1.27 -8.71
C LEU A 258 18.15 -0.57 -7.34
N ALA A 259 18.37 0.76 -7.33
CA ALA A 259 18.37 1.54 -6.10
C ALA A 259 17.02 1.49 -5.37
N GLU A 260 15.91 1.58 -6.11
CA GLU A 260 14.54 1.43 -5.62
C GLU A 260 14.32 0.08 -4.91
N ALA A 261 14.78 -1.03 -5.50
CA ALA A 261 14.69 -2.34 -4.88
C ALA A 261 15.53 -2.47 -3.60
N LEU A 262 16.71 -1.84 -3.56
CA LEU A 262 17.55 -1.78 -2.36
C LEU A 262 16.88 -0.96 -1.26
N ILE A 263 16.32 0.22 -1.58
CA ILE A 263 15.51 1.02 -0.64
C ILE A 263 14.38 0.15 -0.06
N GLY A 264 13.66 -0.56 -0.93
CA GLY A 264 12.60 -1.50 -0.54
C GLY A 264 13.06 -2.59 0.41
N ARG A 265 14.16 -3.28 0.09
CA ARG A 265 14.74 -4.33 0.93
C ARG A 265 15.22 -3.78 2.27
N GLY A 266 15.83 -2.60 2.27
CA GLY A 266 16.27 -1.92 3.48
C GLY A 266 15.10 -1.66 4.43
N TRP A 267 14.02 -1.03 3.93
CA TRP A 267 12.82 -0.79 4.75
C TRP A 267 12.16 -2.09 5.24
N ALA A 268 12.18 -3.16 4.42
CA ALA A 268 11.70 -4.46 4.83
C ALA A 268 12.57 -5.08 5.95
N ALA A 269 13.89 -4.91 5.89
CA ALA A 269 14.82 -5.37 6.91
C ALA A 269 14.67 -4.59 8.23
N ARG A 270 14.51 -3.27 8.16
CA ARG A 270 14.21 -2.41 9.32
C ARG A 270 12.88 -2.79 9.98
N GLY A 271 11.88 -3.08 9.15
CA GLY A 271 10.49 -3.24 9.55
C GLY A 271 9.79 -1.90 9.83
N GLY A 272 8.49 -1.98 10.08
CA GLY A 272 7.62 -0.81 10.31
C GLY A 272 7.52 -0.34 11.76
N GLY A 273 8.34 -0.86 12.68
CA GLY A 273 8.29 -0.50 14.09
C GLY A 273 8.91 0.87 14.41
N TRP A 274 8.72 1.32 15.66
CA TRP A 274 9.46 2.45 16.21
C TRP A 274 10.96 2.14 16.19
N ALA A 275 11.80 3.15 16.01
CA ALA A 275 13.26 3.03 15.93
C ALA A 275 13.86 2.29 17.13
N ARG A 276 13.31 2.53 18.33
CA ARG A 276 13.69 1.83 19.57
C ARG A 276 13.38 0.33 19.57
N ASP A 277 12.44 -0.11 18.73
CA ASP A 277 12.00 -1.51 18.61
C ASP A 277 12.71 -2.24 17.45
N VAL A 278 13.49 -1.53 16.62
CA VAL A 278 14.22 -2.13 15.50
C VAL A 278 15.45 -2.86 16.03
N SER A 279 15.57 -4.14 15.67
CA SER A 279 16.74 -4.95 16.03
C SER A 279 18.02 -4.44 15.37
N ASP A 280 19.19 -4.70 15.99
CA ASP A 280 20.49 -4.35 15.40
C ASP A 280 20.69 -4.95 14.01
N ARG A 281 20.18 -6.16 13.77
CA ARG A 281 20.22 -6.79 12.44
C ARG A 281 19.39 -6.01 11.43
N GLY A 282 18.21 -5.54 11.84
CA GLY A 282 17.34 -4.70 11.00
C GLY A 282 18.00 -3.38 10.65
N TRP A 283 18.65 -2.73 11.62
CA TRP A 283 19.42 -1.50 11.39
C TRP A 283 20.60 -1.70 10.44
N ARG A 284 21.37 -2.79 10.60
CA ARG A 284 22.48 -3.09 9.70
C ARG A 284 22.01 -3.31 8.27
N GLY A 285 21.01 -4.17 8.05
CA GLY A 285 20.47 -4.43 6.70
C GLY A 285 19.90 -3.17 6.05
N PHE A 286 19.17 -2.35 6.82
CA PHE A 286 18.70 -1.04 6.38
C PHE A 286 19.83 -0.13 5.91
N GLY A 287 20.86 0.05 6.75
CA GLY A 287 21.97 0.95 6.43
C GLY A 287 22.89 0.43 5.32
N GLU A 288 23.06 -0.90 5.17
CA GLU A 288 23.79 -1.51 4.07
C GLU A 288 23.09 -1.25 2.73
N ASP A 289 21.80 -1.57 2.64
CA ASP A 289 21.01 -1.40 1.43
C ASP A 289 20.92 0.06 0.99
N LEU A 290 20.71 0.99 1.92
CA LEU A 290 20.62 2.41 1.60
C LEU A 290 21.94 3.01 1.15
N ARG A 291 23.08 2.54 1.68
CA ARG A 291 24.40 2.98 1.21
C ARG A 291 24.70 2.44 -0.19
N GLU A 292 24.33 1.19 -0.48
CA GLU A 292 24.44 0.63 -1.83
C GLU A 292 23.54 1.41 -2.81
N ALA A 293 22.29 1.68 -2.43
CA ALA A 293 21.38 2.51 -3.23
C ALA A 293 21.94 3.91 -3.48
N ARG A 294 22.49 4.56 -2.45
CA ARG A 294 23.13 5.88 -2.57
C ARG A 294 24.27 5.86 -3.57
N GLN A 295 25.17 4.87 -3.45
CA GLN A 295 26.29 4.73 -4.35
C GLN A 295 25.82 4.59 -5.80
N ILE A 296 24.83 3.72 -6.07
CA ILE A 296 24.30 3.54 -7.42
C ILE A 296 23.73 4.86 -7.97
N LEU A 297 22.93 5.57 -7.17
CA LEU A 297 22.34 6.85 -7.57
C LEU A 297 23.40 7.93 -7.82
N ASP A 298 24.44 8.01 -7.01
CA ASP A 298 25.56 8.93 -7.21
C ASP A 298 26.30 8.61 -8.53
N HIS A 299 26.53 7.33 -8.85
CA HIS A 299 27.21 6.92 -10.09
C HIS A 299 26.36 7.18 -11.35
N CYS A 300 25.05 6.99 -11.29
CA CYS A 300 24.17 7.20 -12.45
C CYS A 300 23.67 8.65 -12.59
N ALA A 301 24.00 9.55 -11.66
CA ALA A 301 23.45 10.91 -11.59
C ALA A 301 23.58 11.70 -12.90
N ALA A 302 24.69 11.55 -13.62
CA ALA A 302 24.94 12.26 -14.88
C ALA A 302 23.88 11.96 -15.96
N VAL A 303 23.29 10.76 -15.94
CA VAL A 303 22.29 10.31 -16.90
C VAL A 303 20.89 10.35 -16.28
N SER A 304 20.74 9.77 -15.09
CA SER A 304 19.43 9.54 -14.46
C SER A 304 18.79 10.78 -13.84
N LYS A 305 19.53 11.86 -13.57
CA LYS A 305 18.92 13.16 -13.20
C LYS A 305 17.97 13.72 -14.27
N ALA A 306 17.97 13.16 -15.49
CA ALA A 306 16.97 13.48 -16.50
C ALA A 306 15.55 13.02 -16.16
N THR A 307 15.36 12.21 -15.12
CA THR A 307 14.06 11.67 -14.71
C THR A 307 13.72 12.13 -13.29
N PRO A 308 12.43 12.33 -12.97
CA PRO A 308 12.03 12.64 -11.60
C PRO A 308 12.29 11.46 -10.65
N SER A 309 12.28 10.23 -11.15
CA SER A 309 12.53 9.01 -10.38
C SER A 309 13.88 9.01 -9.66
N TRP A 310 14.93 9.55 -10.29
CA TRP A 310 16.24 9.66 -9.63
C TRP A 310 16.19 10.56 -8.40
N TYR A 311 15.51 11.72 -8.51
CA TYR A 311 15.39 12.65 -7.38
C TYR A 311 14.52 12.08 -6.26
N GLU A 312 13.41 11.40 -6.61
CA GLU A 312 12.53 10.72 -5.64
C GLU A 312 13.34 9.68 -4.83
N ALA A 313 14.05 8.77 -5.51
CA ALA A 313 14.90 7.77 -4.88
C ALA A 313 16.02 8.40 -4.04
N MET A 314 16.66 9.47 -4.53
CA MET A 314 17.75 10.14 -3.83
C MET A 314 17.26 10.85 -2.56
N LEU A 315 16.14 11.56 -2.62
CA LEU A 315 15.56 12.24 -1.46
C LEU A 315 15.14 11.22 -0.38
N ASP A 316 14.60 10.07 -0.78
CA ASP A 316 14.28 8.97 0.14
C ASP A 316 15.53 8.40 0.81
N VAL A 317 16.58 8.15 0.05
CA VAL A 317 17.88 7.69 0.58
C VAL A 317 18.47 8.72 1.53
N MET A 318 18.42 10.01 1.18
CA MET A 318 18.92 11.10 2.01
C MET A 318 18.15 11.20 3.33
N GLN A 319 16.82 11.11 3.30
CA GLN A 319 16.00 11.05 4.50
C GLN A 319 16.39 9.83 5.35
N ALA A 320 16.47 8.65 4.74
CA ALA A 320 16.65 7.40 5.45
C ALA A 320 18.05 7.25 6.08
N LEU A 321 19.08 7.81 5.44
CA LEU A 321 20.45 7.86 5.96
C LEU A 321 20.72 9.04 6.91
N GLY A 322 19.77 9.97 7.07
CA GLY A 322 19.99 11.18 7.85
C GLY A 322 21.07 12.08 7.28
N THR A 323 21.03 12.27 5.95
CA THR A 323 21.85 13.29 5.29
C THR A 323 21.56 14.66 5.89
N ASP A 324 22.57 15.52 5.94
CA ASP A 324 22.43 16.87 6.48
C ASP A 324 21.34 17.66 5.74
N ARG A 325 20.70 18.56 6.49
CA ARG A 325 19.54 19.34 6.01
C ARG A 325 19.87 20.19 4.79
N ALA A 326 21.06 20.78 4.72
CA ALA A 326 21.43 21.66 3.62
C ALA A 326 21.55 20.90 2.30
N THR A 327 22.16 19.72 2.32
CA THR A 327 22.27 18.84 1.15
C THR A 327 20.90 18.32 0.70
N TYR A 328 20.03 17.90 1.63
CA TYR A 328 18.67 17.51 1.30
C TYR A 328 17.91 18.67 0.65
N ASP A 329 17.94 19.86 1.26
CA ASP A 329 17.20 21.04 0.81
C ASP A 329 17.68 21.51 -0.57
N SER A 330 18.98 21.47 -0.83
CA SER A 330 19.55 21.77 -2.16
C SER A 330 19.10 20.76 -3.21
N THR A 331 19.06 19.47 -2.87
CA THR A 331 18.63 18.41 -3.80
C THR A 331 17.14 18.52 -4.10
N TYR A 332 16.34 18.80 -3.08
CA TYR A 332 14.91 19.06 -3.23
C TYR A 332 14.65 20.30 -4.10
N ALA A 333 15.38 21.39 -3.89
CA ALA A 333 15.28 22.60 -4.69
C ALA A 333 15.61 22.35 -6.16
N GLU A 334 16.66 21.56 -6.46
CA GLU A 334 16.99 21.13 -7.81
C GLU A 334 15.84 20.31 -8.43
N ALA A 335 15.27 19.37 -7.67
CA ALA A 335 14.19 18.50 -8.13
C ALA A 335 12.94 19.29 -8.54
N VAL A 336 12.46 20.20 -7.68
CA VAL A 336 11.25 21.00 -7.95
C VAL A 336 11.48 22.09 -8.99
N ALA A 337 12.72 22.59 -9.15
CA ALA A 337 13.06 23.49 -10.25
C ALA A 337 12.97 22.78 -11.61
N ARG A 338 13.38 21.50 -11.66
CA ARG A 338 13.40 20.70 -12.90
C ARG A 338 12.04 20.09 -13.23
N PHE A 339 11.28 19.63 -12.24
CA PHE A 339 9.97 19.01 -12.43
C PHE A 339 8.93 19.65 -11.50
N PRO A 340 8.55 20.92 -11.72
CA PRO A 340 7.72 21.69 -10.78
C PRO A 340 6.33 21.11 -10.56
N ALA A 341 5.78 20.35 -11.53
CA ALA A 341 4.47 19.71 -11.43
C ALA A 341 4.52 18.26 -10.90
N TYR A 342 5.69 17.75 -10.51
CA TYR A 342 5.81 16.41 -9.96
C TYR A 342 5.42 16.40 -8.48
N ASP A 343 4.19 15.96 -8.21
CA ASP A 343 3.51 16.03 -6.91
C ASP A 343 4.24 15.29 -5.78
N ARG A 344 4.91 14.18 -6.11
CA ARG A 344 5.64 13.34 -5.13
C ARG A 344 6.67 14.12 -4.33
N PHE A 345 7.44 15.01 -4.96
CA PHE A 345 8.46 15.77 -4.23
C PHE A 345 7.87 16.57 -3.07
N TYR A 346 6.73 17.23 -3.30
CA TYR A 346 6.08 18.02 -2.26
C TYR A 346 5.46 17.15 -1.16
N ILE A 347 4.91 16.00 -1.54
CA ILE A 347 4.38 15.00 -0.59
C ILE A 347 5.51 14.46 0.29
N ASP A 348 6.62 14.00 -0.30
CA ASP A 348 7.75 13.42 0.40
C ASP A 348 8.45 14.47 1.27
N ARG A 349 8.51 15.73 0.80
CA ARG A 349 8.97 16.87 1.61
C ARG A 349 8.09 17.09 2.84
N SER A 350 6.77 17.00 2.69
CA SER A 350 5.86 17.14 3.85
C SER A 350 6.06 16.03 4.87
N TRP A 351 6.44 14.82 4.43
CA TRP A 351 6.77 13.71 5.31
C TRP A 351 8.12 13.90 6.01
N TYR A 352 9.13 14.34 5.26
CA TYR A 352 10.47 14.67 5.78
C TYR A 352 10.43 15.71 6.90
N LEU A 353 9.57 16.72 6.75
CA LEU A 353 9.41 17.85 7.68
C LEU A 353 8.49 17.58 8.88
N LEU A 354 8.13 16.32 9.16
CA LEU A 354 7.40 16.00 10.38
C LEU A 354 8.34 16.03 11.59
N PRO A 355 7.85 16.42 12.80
CA PRO A 355 8.67 16.47 14.03
C PRO A 355 9.37 15.18 14.44
N ARG A 356 8.81 14.03 14.03
CA ARG A 356 9.42 12.72 14.26
C ARG A 356 10.57 12.39 13.30
N TRP A 357 10.84 13.26 12.35
CA TRP A 357 11.87 13.11 11.32
C TRP A 357 12.85 14.28 11.43
N TYR A 358 12.79 15.25 10.52
CA TYR A 358 13.78 16.33 10.42
C TYR A 358 13.17 17.73 10.48
N GLY A 359 11.86 17.84 10.77
CA GLY A 359 11.18 19.13 10.83
C GLY A 359 10.88 19.59 12.24
N GLU A 360 10.66 20.89 12.37
CA GLU A 360 10.12 21.51 13.58
C GLU A 360 8.57 21.45 13.59
N PRO A 361 7.93 21.57 14.77
CA PRO A 361 6.47 21.74 14.83
C PRO A 361 5.98 22.86 13.91
N GLY A 362 5.01 22.56 13.04
CA GLY A 362 4.45 23.52 12.09
C GLY A 362 5.23 23.66 10.78
N GLU A 363 6.40 23.02 10.62
CA GLU A 363 7.27 23.25 9.46
C GLU A 363 6.72 22.62 8.19
N TRP A 364 6.17 21.42 8.26
CA TRP A 364 5.57 20.79 7.08
C TRP A 364 4.33 21.55 6.59
N GLU A 365 3.55 22.16 7.49
CA GLU A 365 2.40 23.00 7.13
C GLU A 365 2.87 24.27 6.39
N ARG A 366 3.93 24.92 6.85
CA ARG A 366 4.53 26.07 6.15
C ARG A 366 5.07 25.67 4.78
N ALA A 367 5.79 24.56 4.70
CA ALA A 367 6.31 24.05 3.43
C ALA A 367 5.19 23.68 2.43
N ALA A 368 4.08 23.11 2.92
CA ALA A 368 2.90 22.87 2.10
C ALA A 368 2.31 24.20 1.60
N ALA A 369 2.19 25.21 2.47
CA ALA A 369 1.67 26.52 2.09
C ALA A 369 2.54 27.22 1.01
N GLU A 370 3.85 27.02 1.05
CA GLU A 370 4.81 27.62 0.12
C GLU A 370 5.07 26.76 -1.13
N CYS A 371 4.37 25.63 -1.30
CA CYS A 371 4.67 24.69 -2.37
C CYS A 371 4.44 25.27 -3.78
N ALA A 372 5.30 24.80 -4.70
CA ALA A 372 5.25 25.02 -6.14
C ALA A 372 5.02 26.48 -6.60
N PRO A 373 5.81 27.46 -6.13
CA PRO A 373 5.56 28.88 -6.42
C PRO A 373 5.64 29.25 -7.92
N ALA A 374 6.27 28.40 -8.74
CA ALA A 374 6.36 28.58 -10.18
C ALA A 374 5.08 28.13 -10.94
N LEU A 375 4.12 27.48 -10.28
CA LEU A 375 2.89 27.00 -10.90
C LEU A 375 1.74 28.02 -10.73
N PRO A 376 0.72 27.98 -11.62
CA PRO A 376 -0.53 28.71 -11.42
C PRO A 376 -1.19 28.39 -10.06
N ASP A 377 -1.85 29.39 -9.47
CA ASP A 377 -2.47 29.27 -8.14
C ASP A 377 -3.45 28.09 -8.00
N SER A 378 -4.20 27.77 -9.06
CA SER A 378 -5.10 26.61 -9.06
C SER A 378 -4.35 25.28 -8.88
N LEU A 379 -3.20 25.11 -9.55
CA LEU A 379 -2.36 23.93 -9.43
C LEU A 379 -1.62 23.90 -8.08
N ARG A 380 -1.23 25.06 -7.55
CA ARG A 380 -0.66 25.18 -6.21
C ARG A 380 -1.65 24.78 -5.12
N ASP A 381 -2.91 25.19 -5.25
CA ASP A 381 -3.98 24.80 -4.34
C ASP A 381 -4.28 23.30 -4.45
N GLU A 382 -4.28 22.73 -5.66
CA GLU A 382 -4.41 21.27 -5.84
C GLU A 382 -3.25 20.50 -5.19
N LEU A 383 -1.99 20.90 -5.42
CA LEU A 383 -0.82 20.27 -4.79
C LEU A 383 -0.89 20.36 -3.27
N TYR A 384 -1.26 21.53 -2.75
CA TYR A 384 -1.51 21.73 -1.32
C TYR A 384 -2.55 20.73 -0.80
N ALA A 385 -3.69 20.57 -1.49
CA ALA A 385 -4.71 19.61 -1.10
C ALA A 385 -4.23 18.15 -1.17
N ARG A 386 -3.42 17.77 -2.17
CA ARG A 386 -2.80 16.43 -2.25
C ARG A 386 -1.90 16.14 -1.06
N ILE A 387 -1.10 17.12 -0.61
CA ILE A 387 -0.29 17.01 0.62
C ILE A 387 -1.18 16.80 1.85
N VAL A 388 -2.25 17.59 1.99
CA VAL A 388 -3.20 17.46 3.11
C VAL A 388 -3.87 16.07 3.12
N VAL A 389 -4.31 15.59 1.95
CA VAL A 389 -4.89 14.25 1.81
C VAL A 389 -3.89 13.16 2.20
N PHE A 390 -2.65 13.25 1.72
CA PHE A 390 -1.61 12.30 2.10
C PHE A 390 -1.37 12.25 3.61
N GLN A 391 -1.24 13.41 4.26
CA GLN A 391 -0.98 13.48 5.70
C GLN A 391 -2.16 12.97 6.54
N SER A 392 -3.40 13.12 6.03
CA SER A 392 -4.60 12.62 6.72
C SER A 392 -4.64 11.09 6.85
N ALA A 393 -3.88 10.35 6.04
CA ALA A 393 -3.76 8.90 6.17
C ALA A 393 -3.00 8.46 7.43
N TYR A 394 -2.24 9.37 8.04
CA TYR A 394 -1.36 9.11 9.18
C TYR A 394 -1.79 9.84 10.46
N GLU A 395 -2.66 10.84 10.35
CA GLU A 395 -3.11 11.64 11.48
C GLU A 395 -4.64 11.62 11.59
N LYS A 396 -5.13 11.28 12.79
CA LYS A 396 -6.56 11.31 13.04
C LYS A 396 -6.97 12.75 13.34
N ASP A 397 -8.06 13.20 12.70
CA ASP A 397 -8.56 14.57 12.86
C ASP A 397 -7.49 15.62 12.52
N LEU A 398 -6.87 15.48 11.34
CA LEU A 398 -5.72 16.26 10.86
C LEU A 398 -5.80 17.76 11.14
N PHE A 399 -6.93 18.42 10.84
CA PHE A 399 -7.09 19.87 11.07
C PHE A 399 -7.01 20.29 12.54
N ARG A 400 -7.28 19.37 13.48
CA ARG A 400 -7.10 19.61 14.91
C ARG A 400 -5.63 19.43 15.31
N ALA A 401 -4.97 18.41 14.76
CA ALA A 401 -3.56 18.13 15.03
C ALA A 401 -2.62 19.18 14.40
N SER A 402 -3.03 19.75 13.27
CA SER A 402 -2.26 20.71 12.47
C SER A 402 -3.07 22.00 12.24
N PRO A 403 -3.13 22.89 13.25
CA PRO A 403 -3.89 24.14 13.16
C PRO A 403 -3.32 25.14 12.15
N GLY A 404 -2.09 24.92 11.65
CA GLY A 404 -1.48 25.73 10.59
C GLY A 404 -2.07 25.47 9.19
N LEU A 405 -2.95 24.47 9.04
CA LEU A 405 -3.59 24.17 7.77
C LEU A 405 -4.70 25.15 7.43
N ASP A 406 -4.65 25.70 6.22
CA ASP A 406 -5.70 26.51 5.63
C ASP A 406 -6.82 25.62 5.07
N TRP A 407 -7.99 25.70 5.71
CA TRP A 407 -9.20 25.01 5.29
C TRP A 407 -9.68 25.47 3.91
N ASP A 408 -9.77 26.78 3.67
CA ASP A 408 -10.35 27.31 2.44
C ASP A 408 -9.46 26.99 1.25
N ARG A 409 -8.14 27.02 1.43
CA ARG A 409 -7.19 26.54 0.44
C ARG A 409 -7.31 25.04 0.18
N THR A 410 -7.45 24.23 1.24
CA THR A 410 -7.70 22.78 1.08
C THR A 410 -8.93 22.54 0.22
N ARG A 411 -10.04 23.24 0.51
CA ARG A 411 -11.29 23.10 -0.24
C ARG A 411 -11.13 23.49 -1.70
N ARG A 412 -10.53 24.64 -2.02
CA ARG A 412 -10.28 25.07 -3.41
C ARG A 412 -9.39 24.08 -4.16
N GLY A 413 -8.40 23.52 -3.48
CA GLY A 413 -7.52 22.50 -4.02
C GLY A 413 -8.26 21.21 -4.36
N LEU A 414 -9.10 20.71 -3.45
CA LEU A 414 -9.94 19.53 -3.67
C LEU A 414 -10.96 19.76 -4.80
N GLU A 415 -11.58 20.93 -4.86
CA GLU A 415 -12.49 21.32 -5.94
C GLU A 415 -11.77 21.42 -7.31
N THR A 416 -10.51 21.86 -7.31
CA THR A 416 -9.67 21.90 -8.53
C THR A 416 -9.25 20.51 -8.96
N TRP A 417 -8.78 19.68 -8.01
CA TRP A 417 -8.47 18.27 -8.24
C TRP A 417 -9.68 17.54 -8.83
N GLN A 418 -10.88 17.69 -8.25
CA GLN A 418 -12.10 17.06 -8.76
C GLN A 418 -12.46 17.50 -10.19
N ARG A 419 -12.15 18.75 -10.57
CA ARG A 419 -12.39 19.25 -11.94
C ARG A 419 -11.40 18.65 -12.95
N HIS A 420 -10.13 18.51 -12.58
CA HIS A 420 -9.13 17.87 -13.44
C HIS A 420 -9.37 16.36 -13.57
N TYR A 421 -9.87 15.72 -12.50
CA TYR A 421 -10.03 14.28 -12.40
C TYR A 421 -11.46 13.88 -11.97
N PRO A 422 -12.48 14.13 -12.83
CA PRO A 422 -13.89 13.98 -12.46
C PRO A 422 -14.33 12.54 -12.20
N SER A 423 -13.59 11.55 -12.70
CA SER A 423 -13.84 10.13 -12.43
C SER A 423 -13.34 9.66 -11.07
N SER A 424 -12.38 10.37 -10.45
CA SER A 424 -11.87 9.98 -9.15
C SER A 424 -12.84 10.40 -8.04
N PRO A 425 -13.23 9.48 -7.13
CA PRO A 425 -13.98 9.82 -5.94
C PRO A 425 -13.08 10.33 -4.81
N GLU A 426 -11.75 10.30 -4.96
CA GLU A 426 -10.80 10.66 -3.90
C GLU A 426 -10.96 12.11 -3.41
N PRO A 427 -10.98 13.14 -4.28
CA PRO A 427 -11.03 14.53 -3.81
C PRO A 427 -12.33 14.84 -3.08
N THR A 428 -13.46 14.35 -3.60
CA THR A 428 -14.76 14.53 -2.94
C THR A 428 -14.87 13.69 -1.65
N SER A 429 -14.24 12.51 -1.60
CA SER A 429 -14.17 11.71 -0.35
C SER A 429 -13.38 12.43 0.73
N ALA A 430 -12.26 13.08 0.37
CA ALA A 430 -11.47 13.91 1.28
C ALA A 430 -12.23 15.16 1.73
N LEU A 431 -12.94 15.82 0.81
CA LEU A 431 -13.79 16.97 1.15
C LEU A 431 -14.87 16.59 2.17
N ALA A 432 -15.52 15.44 1.99
CA ALA A 432 -16.50 14.92 2.93
C ALA A 432 -15.89 14.66 4.32
N LEU A 433 -14.71 14.03 4.36
CA LEU A 433 -14.00 13.72 5.61
C LEU A 433 -13.64 14.99 6.37
N PHE A 434 -12.93 15.90 5.72
CA PHE A 434 -12.40 17.07 6.38
C PHE A 434 -13.52 18.05 6.79
N ALA A 435 -14.56 18.20 5.96
CA ALA A 435 -15.72 19.01 6.32
C ALA A 435 -16.45 18.42 7.53
N TYR A 436 -16.58 17.09 7.61
CA TYR A 436 -17.21 16.43 8.75
C TYR A 436 -16.38 16.60 10.04
N GLN A 437 -15.08 16.36 9.98
CA GLN A 437 -14.16 16.50 11.13
C GLN A 437 -14.09 17.93 11.66
N THR A 438 -14.24 18.93 10.79
CA THR A 438 -14.18 20.35 11.15
C THR A 438 -15.55 20.97 11.45
N GLY A 439 -16.63 20.16 11.49
CA GLY A 439 -17.98 20.63 11.82
C GLY A 439 -18.68 21.44 10.72
N ARG A 440 -18.13 21.49 9.50
CA ARG A 440 -18.71 22.17 8.33
C ARG A 440 -19.75 21.29 7.64
N LEU A 441 -20.83 21.03 8.37
CA LEU A 441 -21.79 19.95 8.04
C LEU A 441 -22.51 20.15 6.70
N ASP A 442 -22.73 21.40 6.26
CA ASP A 442 -23.37 21.66 4.97
C ASP A 442 -22.48 21.29 3.79
N VAL A 443 -21.17 21.58 3.89
CA VAL A 443 -20.17 21.17 2.90
C VAL A 443 -20.04 19.64 2.88
N ALA A 444 -19.96 19.02 4.06
CA ALA A 444 -19.91 17.56 4.17
C ALA A 444 -21.15 16.91 3.53
N ARG A 445 -22.35 17.44 3.81
CA ARG A 445 -23.61 16.95 3.23
C ARG A 445 -23.60 17.07 1.71
N GLY A 446 -23.10 18.18 1.16
CA GLY A 446 -22.93 18.37 -0.28
C GLY A 446 -21.99 17.33 -0.89
N ALA A 447 -20.83 17.11 -0.27
CA ALA A 447 -19.84 16.14 -0.72
C ALA A 447 -20.38 14.70 -0.68
N PHE A 448 -21.07 14.29 0.39
CA PHE A 448 -21.71 12.97 0.46
C PHE A 448 -22.79 12.77 -0.62
N ARG A 449 -23.55 13.83 -0.97
CA ARG A 449 -24.52 13.78 -2.07
C ARG A 449 -23.83 13.63 -3.42
N HIS A 450 -22.74 14.37 -3.65
CA HIS A 450 -21.95 14.28 -4.88
C HIS A 450 -21.38 12.87 -5.06
N LEU A 451 -20.79 12.30 -4.00
CA LEU A 451 -20.26 10.92 -4.01
C LEU A 451 -21.32 9.87 -4.35
N GLY A 452 -22.57 10.12 -3.94
CA GLY A 452 -23.68 9.19 -4.10
C GLY A 452 -23.42 7.88 -3.35
N ASN A 453 -23.09 6.83 -4.10
CA ASN A 453 -22.75 5.51 -3.56
C ASN A 453 -21.25 5.20 -3.62
N ASN A 454 -20.44 6.08 -4.20
CA ASN A 454 -19.00 5.88 -4.32
C ASN A 454 -18.29 6.38 -3.07
N VAL A 455 -17.24 5.69 -2.65
CA VAL A 455 -16.37 6.16 -1.57
C VAL A 455 -14.94 5.71 -1.84
N HIS A 456 -14.00 6.62 -1.64
CA HIS A 456 -12.58 6.28 -1.68
C HIS A 456 -12.13 5.78 -0.31
N VAL A 457 -11.83 4.47 -0.20
CA VAL A 457 -11.52 3.84 1.09
C VAL A 457 -10.10 4.12 1.57
N ASP A 458 -9.24 4.65 0.70
CA ASP A 458 -7.90 5.05 1.12
C ASP A 458 -7.90 6.38 1.90
N VAL A 459 -8.93 7.21 1.68
CA VAL A 459 -9.23 8.41 2.49
C VAL A 459 -10.02 8.06 3.76
N TRP A 460 -10.94 7.10 3.67
CA TRP A 460 -11.76 6.62 4.79
C TRP A 460 -11.30 5.22 5.24
N PRO A 461 -10.17 5.13 5.98
CA PRO A 461 -9.56 3.85 6.31
C PRO A 461 -10.45 2.94 7.15
N VAL A 462 -11.40 3.52 7.89
CA VAL A 462 -12.43 2.80 8.64
C VAL A 462 -13.76 3.06 7.95
N THR A 463 -14.21 2.09 7.15
CA THR A 463 -15.46 2.22 6.39
C THR A 463 -16.67 2.49 7.28
N ALA A 464 -16.66 2.01 8.53
CA ALA A 464 -17.71 2.28 9.50
C ALA A 464 -17.85 3.78 9.81
N ASP A 465 -16.74 4.53 9.86
CA ASP A 465 -16.75 5.97 10.13
C ASP A 465 -17.42 6.74 8.99
N TYR A 466 -17.14 6.34 7.74
CA TYR A 466 -17.83 6.88 6.56
C TYR A 466 -19.33 6.62 6.62
N VAL A 467 -19.72 5.36 6.86
CA VAL A 467 -21.13 4.96 6.91
C VAL A 467 -21.87 5.72 8.01
N GLN A 468 -21.29 5.85 9.20
CA GLN A 468 -21.88 6.58 10.31
C GLN A 468 -22.01 8.08 10.01
N ALA A 469 -20.95 8.71 9.48
CA ALA A 469 -20.98 10.13 9.11
C ALA A 469 -22.03 10.43 8.03
N ARG A 470 -22.08 9.58 7.00
CA ARG A 470 -23.06 9.67 5.92
C ARG A 470 -24.49 9.47 6.43
N GLN A 471 -24.74 8.44 7.23
CA GLN A 471 -26.07 8.17 7.80
C GLN A 471 -26.54 9.33 8.69
N LYS A 472 -25.64 9.90 9.50
CA LYS A 472 -25.95 11.05 10.35
C LYS A 472 -26.37 12.28 9.56
N LEU A 473 -25.78 12.52 8.38
CA LEU A 473 -26.01 13.74 7.60
C LEU A 473 -27.06 13.59 6.48
N LEU A 474 -27.25 12.39 5.94
CA LEU A 474 -28.18 12.10 4.85
C LEU A 474 -29.42 11.31 5.29
N GLY A 475 -29.40 10.68 6.47
CA GLY A 475 -30.50 9.82 6.94
C GLY A 475 -30.63 8.49 6.18
N SER A 476 -29.62 8.13 5.38
CA SER A 476 -29.61 6.94 4.50
C SER A 476 -28.30 6.17 4.57
#